data_AF-A0A2V2VVH8-F1
#
_entry.id   AF-A0A2V2VVH8-F1
#
_cell.length_a   1.000
_cell.length_b   1.000
_cell.length_c   1.000
_cell.angle_alpha   90.00
_cell.angle_beta   90.00
_cell.angle_gamma   90.00
#
_symmetry.space_group_name_H-M   'P 1'
#
loop_
_entity.id
_entity.type
_entity.pdbx_description
1 polymer ?
#
loop_
_entity_poly.entity_id
_entity_poly.type
_entity_poly.pdbx_seq_one_letter_code
_entity_poly.pdbx_strand_id
1 'polypeptide(L)'
;MEENGQVSSLSSSDGAECWRRDCLVLSNQTQNLLVAIRSNGKFGANARFANAGRITEHPLLRQLKALQREIMTPALVRYISEEAILRPFCDLYSSEEMGDTIVGVALASLSNLIDLRCSFITRNGLEMILKIVHGKKGEASDISTYEVVLARTLQLYVSCAGHPCARGLPEDLFIRILRRACKVALHPMVSPLLRRTAEQAMKSIVTSLYTFVVKNRPHSSPLEEKNETAVNNEAGEEEESFLTGANMLRYICTLIMGSDNERGSNSDIQRSVNKSSPKAAAVQLEGLWLVQAMLLVVNDCLCEPGWEELLHSVQQDLCRALLVTGVSTENIIVLSLILRTVHIVVKIASIHVVPQTFSFIRVLHLDPIMRMTEELRSGPSSPGRNISSPSMATSPSMPTGSQAHRSITQVMDLYERRELLLESLVEFCGGCRFFHILLRAV
;
A
#
# COMPACT_ATOMS: atom_id res chain seq x y z
N MET A 1 24.07 -12.92 -60.49
CA MET A 1 22.78 -13.08 -59.82
C MET A 1 23.01 -12.73 -58.36
N GLU A 2 22.64 -11.49 -58.04
CA GLU A 2 22.55 -10.99 -56.67
C GLU A 2 21.39 -11.69 -55.96
N GLU A 3 21.56 -12.05 -54.70
CA GLU A 3 20.42 -12.09 -53.77
C GLU A 3 20.90 -11.78 -52.34
N ASN A 4 20.38 -10.68 -51.82
CA ASN A 4 20.56 -10.17 -50.48
C ASN A 4 19.93 -11.09 -49.43
N GLY A 5 20.66 -11.39 -48.36
CA GLY A 5 20.17 -12.07 -47.15
C GLY A 5 20.48 -11.27 -45.90
N GLN A 6 19.86 -10.09 -45.80
CA GLN A 6 20.06 -9.07 -44.79
C GLN A 6 19.21 -9.37 -43.54
N VAL A 7 19.68 -10.24 -42.64
CA VAL A 7 19.00 -10.47 -41.34
C VAL A 7 20.02 -10.75 -40.24
N SER A 8 20.78 -9.75 -39.79
CA SER A 8 21.55 -9.82 -38.52
C SER A 8 21.89 -8.47 -37.86
N SER A 9 21.54 -7.32 -38.46
CA SER A 9 22.02 -5.99 -38.01
C SER A 9 21.01 -5.15 -37.22
N LEU A 10 19.79 -5.63 -37.00
CA LEU A 10 18.71 -4.83 -36.39
C LEU A 10 18.71 -4.83 -34.85
N SER A 11 19.18 -5.90 -34.19
CA SER A 11 19.18 -5.97 -32.71
C SER A 11 20.33 -5.20 -32.04
N SER A 12 21.50 -5.09 -32.68
CA SER A 12 22.65 -4.36 -32.11
C SER A 12 22.51 -2.84 -32.24
N SER A 13 21.76 -2.36 -33.24
CA SER A 13 21.53 -0.93 -33.46
C SER A 13 20.61 -0.35 -32.38
N ASP A 14 19.53 -1.07 -32.05
CA ASP A 14 18.52 -0.62 -31.09
C ASP A 14 19.07 -0.55 -29.65
N GLY A 15 19.86 -1.56 -29.24
CA GLY A 15 20.53 -1.55 -27.94
C GLY A 15 21.57 -0.42 -27.79
N ALA A 16 22.30 -0.11 -28.87
CA ALA A 16 23.29 0.98 -28.88
C ALA A 16 22.62 2.37 -28.80
N GLU A 17 21.48 2.56 -29.47
CA GLU A 17 20.68 3.79 -29.38
C GLU A 17 20.04 3.95 -28.00
N CYS A 18 19.48 2.87 -27.44
CA CYS A 18 18.95 2.85 -26.07
C CYS A 18 20.01 3.23 -25.03
N TRP A 19 21.19 2.64 -25.10
CA TRP A 19 22.28 2.97 -24.19
C TRP A 19 22.78 4.41 -24.33
N ARG A 20 22.83 4.94 -25.57
CA ARG A 20 23.22 6.33 -25.80
C ARG A 20 22.22 7.30 -25.16
N ARG A 21 20.91 7.03 -25.27
CA ARG A 21 19.86 7.78 -24.57
C ARG A 21 20.04 7.71 -23.05
N ASP A 22 20.28 6.51 -22.52
CA ASP A 22 20.45 6.31 -21.08
C ASP A 22 21.68 7.04 -20.53
N CYS A 23 22.78 7.07 -21.30
CA CYS A 23 23.99 7.83 -20.97
C CYS A 23 23.72 9.34 -20.88
N LEU A 24 22.84 9.90 -21.74
CA LEU A 24 22.44 11.30 -21.66
C LEU A 24 21.66 11.58 -20.36
N VAL A 25 20.71 10.70 -20.02
CA VAL A 25 19.94 10.81 -18.77
C VAL A 25 20.88 10.71 -17.58
N LEU A 26 21.74 9.69 -17.55
CA LEU A 26 22.66 9.43 -16.45
C LEU A 26 23.70 10.54 -16.27
N SER A 27 24.23 11.09 -17.37
CA SER A 27 25.12 12.26 -17.34
C SER A 27 24.43 13.47 -16.73
N ASN A 28 23.17 13.74 -17.11
CA ASN A 28 22.39 14.83 -16.55
C ASN A 28 22.15 14.65 -15.04
N GLN A 29 21.71 13.45 -14.61
CA GLN A 29 21.48 13.16 -13.19
C GLN A 29 22.76 13.28 -12.36
N THR A 30 23.88 12.75 -12.88
CA THR A 30 25.20 12.84 -12.25
C THR A 30 25.66 14.29 -12.11
N GLN A 31 25.46 15.11 -13.14
CA GLN A 31 25.82 16.53 -13.13
C GLN A 31 24.98 17.33 -12.13
N ASN A 32 23.67 17.07 -12.06
CA ASN A 32 22.78 17.74 -11.09
C ASN A 32 23.25 17.49 -9.64
N LEU A 33 23.64 16.25 -9.34
CA LEU A 33 24.21 15.91 -8.03
C LEU A 33 25.56 16.57 -7.76
N LEU A 34 26.46 16.59 -8.75
CA LEU A 34 27.75 17.27 -8.61
C LEU A 34 27.56 18.77 -8.34
N VAL A 35 26.58 19.41 -8.98
CA VAL A 35 26.23 20.82 -8.73
C VAL A 35 25.67 20.98 -7.32
N ALA A 36 24.74 20.13 -6.89
CA ALA A 36 24.15 20.17 -5.54
C ALA A 36 25.18 19.96 -4.42
N ILE A 37 26.17 19.08 -4.63
CA ILE A 37 27.27 18.88 -3.67
C ILE A 37 28.17 20.11 -3.63
N ARG A 38 28.49 20.71 -4.79
CA ARG A 38 29.36 21.89 -4.87
C ARG A 38 28.73 23.17 -4.31
N SER A 39 27.41 23.29 -4.37
CA SER A 39 26.68 24.42 -3.79
C SER A 39 26.54 24.32 -2.28
N ASN A 40 26.79 23.15 -1.69
CA ASN A 40 26.82 22.97 -0.24
C ASN A 40 28.09 23.60 0.37
N GLY A 41 27.92 24.50 1.33
CA GLY A 41 29.02 25.22 1.98
C GLY A 41 30.10 24.33 2.60
N LYS A 42 29.77 23.09 3.00
CA LYS A 42 30.73 22.11 3.56
C LYS A 42 31.65 21.49 2.50
N PHE A 43 31.22 21.40 1.25
CA PHE A 43 31.92 20.67 0.18
C PHE A 43 32.29 21.54 -1.04
N GLY A 44 31.80 22.77 -1.07
CA GLY A 44 32.06 23.76 -2.12
C GLY A 44 33.49 24.29 -2.14
N ALA A 45 33.82 25.06 -3.18
CA ALA A 45 35.14 25.66 -3.37
C ALA A 45 35.60 26.50 -2.16
N ASN A 46 34.66 27.14 -1.45
CA ASN A 46 34.94 27.95 -0.26
C ASN A 46 35.53 27.14 0.91
N ALA A 47 35.17 25.87 1.06
CA ALA A 47 35.80 24.99 2.05
C ALA A 47 37.27 24.70 1.71
N ARG A 48 37.62 24.67 0.41
CA ARG A 48 38.99 24.42 -0.08
C ARG A 48 39.91 25.61 0.15
N PHE A 49 39.38 26.83 0.10
CA PHE A 49 40.16 28.05 0.38
C PHE A 49 40.41 28.25 1.89
N ALA A 50 39.49 27.81 2.76
CA ALA A 50 39.65 27.93 4.21
C ALA A 50 40.66 26.92 4.81
N ASN A 51 40.84 25.76 4.19
CA ASN A 51 41.71 24.67 4.69
C ASN A 51 42.75 24.24 3.64
N ALA A 52 43.54 25.20 3.17
CA ALA A 52 44.61 24.98 2.21
C ALA A 52 45.68 24.04 2.78
N GLY A 53 45.55 22.73 2.49
CA GLY A 53 46.59 21.73 2.75
C GLY A 53 46.12 20.35 3.23
N ARG A 54 44.86 20.18 3.66
CA ARG A 54 44.41 18.88 4.26
C ARG A 54 43.02 18.36 3.89
N ILE A 55 42.28 18.95 2.95
CA ILE A 55 40.98 18.38 2.57
C ILE A 55 41.17 17.27 1.55
N THR A 56 41.26 16.03 2.03
CA THR A 56 40.97 14.84 1.23
C THR A 56 39.58 14.95 0.63
N GLU A 57 39.45 14.86 -0.70
CA GLU A 57 38.14 14.88 -1.36
C GLU A 57 37.24 13.79 -0.78
N HIS A 58 36.02 14.19 -0.40
CA HIS A 58 35.02 13.30 0.21
C HIS A 58 34.80 12.04 -0.65
N PRO A 59 34.78 10.83 -0.06
CA PRO A 59 34.74 9.57 -0.82
C PRO A 59 33.54 9.49 -1.76
N LEU A 60 32.35 9.93 -1.35
CA LEU A 60 31.15 9.93 -2.19
C LEU A 60 31.25 10.89 -3.41
N LEU A 61 31.92 12.04 -3.24
CA LEU A 61 32.16 12.95 -4.36
C LEU A 61 33.16 12.33 -5.36
N ARG A 62 34.17 11.61 -4.84
CA ARG A 62 35.13 10.89 -5.68
C ARG A 62 34.46 9.76 -6.46
N GLN A 63 33.57 9.00 -5.83
CA GLN A 63 32.76 7.96 -6.50
C GLN A 63 31.89 8.55 -7.62
N LEU A 64 31.18 9.65 -7.35
CA LEU A 64 30.33 10.30 -8.35
C LEU A 64 31.13 10.86 -9.55
N LYS A 65 32.34 11.40 -9.29
CA LYS A 65 33.27 11.82 -10.37
C LYS A 65 33.88 10.63 -11.12
N ALA A 66 34.07 9.49 -10.47
CA ALA A 66 34.49 8.27 -11.15
C ALA A 66 33.40 7.81 -12.13
N LEU A 67 32.15 7.74 -11.66
CA LEU A 67 31.00 7.45 -12.51
C LEU A 67 30.89 8.44 -13.68
N GLN A 68 31.02 9.76 -13.43
CA GLN A 68 31.01 10.77 -14.51
C GLN A 68 32.05 10.48 -15.59
N ARG A 69 33.27 10.09 -15.22
CA ARG A 69 34.32 9.77 -16.19
C ARG A 69 34.01 8.49 -16.96
N GLU A 70 33.44 7.49 -16.31
CA GLU A 70 33.02 6.25 -16.97
C GLU A 70 31.92 6.50 -18.00
N ILE A 71 30.91 7.32 -17.68
CA ILE A 71 29.82 7.67 -18.61
C ILE A 71 30.34 8.44 -19.83
N MET A 72 31.31 9.33 -19.64
CA MET A 72 31.89 10.13 -20.73
C MET A 72 32.87 9.33 -21.60
N THR A 73 33.22 8.10 -21.19
CA THR A 73 34.08 7.22 -21.99
C THR A 73 33.23 6.61 -23.12
N PRO A 74 33.72 6.58 -24.38
CA PRO A 74 32.92 6.07 -25.50
C PRO A 74 32.39 4.65 -25.25
N ALA A 75 31.10 4.44 -25.49
CA ALA A 75 30.36 3.20 -25.19
C ALA A 75 30.96 1.92 -25.84
N LEU A 76 31.75 2.07 -26.90
CA LEU A 76 32.46 0.96 -27.55
C LEU A 76 33.58 0.35 -26.68
N VAL A 77 33.97 1.01 -25.59
CA VAL A 77 35.18 0.67 -24.82
C VAL A 77 34.87 -0.10 -23.53
N ARG A 78 33.76 0.18 -22.83
CA ARG A 78 33.44 -0.47 -21.54
C ARG A 78 31.95 -0.57 -21.23
N TYR A 79 31.54 -1.74 -20.77
CA TYR A 79 30.27 -1.98 -20.08
C TYR A 79 30.36 -1.47 -18.64
N ILE A 80 29.41 -0.61 -18.22
CA ILE A 80 29.27 -0.17 -16.83
C ILE A 80 28.17 -1.03 -16.19
N SER A 81 28.48 -1.72 -15.10
CA SER A 81 27.48 -2.54 -14.40
C SER A 81 26.37 -1.67 -13.79
N GLU A 82 25.15 -2.22 -13.72
CA GLU A 82 24.01 -1.55 -13.07
C GLU A 82 24.35 -1.13 -11.62
N GLU A 83 25.02 -2.00 -10.85
CA GLU A 83 25.44 -1.68 -9.50
C GLU A 83 26.40 -0.48 -9.47
N ALA A 84 27.40 -0.43 -10.35
CA ALA A 84 28.32 0.70 -10.42
C ALA A 84 27.61 2.03 -10.78
N ILE A 85 26.49 1.96 -11.52
CA ILE A 85 25.66 3.12 -11.83
C ILE A 85 24.84 3.55 -10.62
N LEU A 86 24.14 2.62 -9.97
CA LEU A 86 23.16 2.93 -8.91
C LEU A 86 23.83 3.24 -7.56
N ARG A 87 24.93 2.55 -7.24
CA ARG A 87 25.60 2.62 -5.93
C ARG A 87 25.95 4.04 -5.49
N PRO A 88 26.53 4.92 -6.34
CA PRO A 88 26.86 6.28 -5.93
C PRO A 88 25.65 7.11 -5.49
N PHE A 89 24.48 6.88 -6.10
CA PHE A 89 23.22 7.55 -5.70
C PHE A 89 22.69 7.00 -4.38
N CYS A 90 22.73 5.67 -4.23
CA CYS A 90 22.29 4.99 -3.01
C CYS A 90 23.16 5.34 -1.79
N ASP A 91 24.48 5.40 -1.96
CA ASP A 91 25.41 5.73 -0.87
C ASP A 91 25.24 7.19 -0.42
N LEU A 92 24.91 8.12 -1.33
CA LEU A 92 24.54 9.50 -0.97
C LEU A 92 23.27 9.55 -0.12
N TYR A 93 22.28 8.70 -0.40
CA TYR A 93 21.09 8.59 0.44
C TYR A 93 21.42 8.03 1.82
N SER A 94 22.24 6.97 1.90
CA SER A 94 22.59 6.32 3.17
C SER A 94 23.54 7.12 4.04
N SER A 95 24.24 8.11 3.49
CA SER A 95 25.19 8.94 4.22
C SER A 95 24.51 9.84 5.25
N GLU A 96 25.01 9.81 6.49
CA GLU A 96 24.63 10.75 7.56
C GLU A 96 25.32 12.12 7.37
N GLU A 97 26.48 12.15 6.70
CA GLU A 97 27.23 13.39 6.45
C GLU A 97 26.58 14.28 5.37
N MET A 98 25.69 13.72 4.55
CA MET A 98 25.04 14.43 3.44
C MET A 98 23.78 15.11 3.92
N GLY A 99 23.68 16.42 3.68
CA GLY A 99 22.48 17.18 4.04
C GLY A 99 21.26 16.78 3.20
N ASP A 100 20.07 17.00 3.77
CA ASP A 100 18.76 16.64 3.19
C ASP A 100 18.56 17.11 1.75
N THR A 101 19.11 18.27 1.37
CA THR A 101 19.05 18.77 -0.02
C THR A 101 19.76 17.82 -0.99
N ILE A 102 20.97 17.36 -0.65
CA ILE A 102 21.74 16.45 -1.51
C ILE A 102 21.03 15.09 -1.57
N VAL A 103 20.55 14.60 -0.43
CA VAL A 103 19.76 13.37 -0.34
C VAL A 103 18.50 13.46 -1.21
N GLY A 104 17.78 14.59 -1.15
CA GLY A 104 16.59 14.85 -1.97
C GLY A 104 16.88 14.85 -3.47
N VAL A 105 18.01 15.43 -3.90
CA VAL A 105 18.46 15.37 -5.30
C VAL A 105 18.83 13.94 -5.71
N ALA A 106 19.50 13.17 -4.84
CA ALA A 106 19.85 11.78 -5.13
C ALA A 106 18.61 10.89 -5.33
N LEU A 107 17.60 11.04 -4.45
CA LEU A 107 16.32 10.35 -4.58
C LEU A 107 15.56 10.75 -5.86
N ALA A 108 15.56 12.04 -6.20
CA ALA A 108 14.95 12.52 -7.43
C ALA A 108 15.65 11.95 -8.67
N SER A 109 16.98 11.90 -8.66
CA SER A 109 17.76 11.29 -9.73
C SER A 109 17.47 9.81 -9.90
N LEU A 110 17.42 9.03 -8.82
CA LEU A 110 17.02 7.63 -8.87
C LEU A 110 15.61 7.46 -9.45
N SER A 111 14.65 8.27 -8.99
CA SER A 111 13.27 8.23 -9.50
C SER A 111 13.23 8.52 -11.01
N ASN A 112 13.98 9.54 -11.48
CA ASN A 112 14.07 9.87 -12.91
C ASN A 112 14.66 8.73 -13.75
N LEU A 113 15.71 8.05 -13.27
CA LEU A 113 16.31 6.92 -13.99
C LEU A 113 15.29 5.77 -14.18
N ILE A 114 14.47 5.53 -13.15
CA ILE A 114 13.43 4.50 -13.17
C ILE A 114 12.24 4.93 -14.03
N ASP A 115 11.73 6.14 -13.86
CA ASP A 115 10.56 6.65 -14.58
C ASP A 115 10.82 6.79 -16.08
N LEU A 116 12.05 7.15 -16.46
CA LEU A 116 12.49 7.21 -17.87
C LEU A 116 12.83 5.83 -18.46
N ARG A 117 12.66 4.76 -17.68
CA ARG A 117 12.87 3.36 -18.07
C ARG A 117 14.23 3.19 -18.75
N CYS A 118 15.29 3.60 -18.06
CA CYS A 118 16.63 3.35 -18.54
C CYS A 118 16.83 1.83 -18.67
N SER A 119 17.40 1.38 -19.79
CA SER A 119 17.52 -0.03 -20.18
C SER A 119 18.38 -0.85 -19.21
N PHE A 120 19.26 -0.19 -18.46
CA PHE A 120 20.09 -0.83 -17.43
C PHE A 120 19.35 -1.13 -16.12
N ILE A 121 18.11 -0.62 -15.92
CA ILE A 121 17.33 -0.86 -14.70
C ILE A 121 16.70 -2.25 -14.77
N THR A 122 17.18 -3.15 -13.94
CA THR A 122 16.71 -4.53 -13.82
C THR A 122 15.93 -4.75 -12.52
N ARG A 123 15.37 -5.96 -12.35
CA ARG A 123 14.78 -6.41 -11.08
C ARG A 123 15.78 -6.23 -9.92
N ASN A 124 17.04 -6.59 -10.13
CA ASN A 124 18.06 -6.58 -9.09
C ASN A 124 18.41 -5.15 -8.65
N GLY A 125 18.49 -4.20 -9.58
CA GLY A 125 18.68 -2.79 -9.23
C GLY A 125 17.50 -2.20 -8.46
N LEU A 126 16.27 -2.51 -8.87
CA LEU A 126 15.08 -2.10 -8.11
C LEU A 126 15.10 -2.67 -6.68
N GLU A 127 15.41 -3.95 -6.53
CA GLU A 127 15.52 -4.60 -5.23
C GLU A 127 16.63 -3.98 -4.36
N MET A 128 17.80 -3.71 -4.94
CA MET A 128 18.91 -3.04 -4.28
C MET A 128 18.49 -1.65 -3.77
N ILE A 129 17.88 -0.83 -4.63
CA ILE A 129 17.40 0.51 -4.26
C ILE A 129 16.41 0.41 -3.10
N LEU A 130 15.41 -0.47 -3.19
CA LEU A 130 14.39 -0.63 -2.16
C LEU A 130 14.97 -1.12 -0.83
N LYS A 131 15.93 -2.06 -0.84
CA LYS A 131 16.61 -2.54 0.37
C LYS A 131 17.42 -1.44 1.05
N ILE A 132 18.17 -0.64 0.28
CA ILE A 132 19.00 0.44 0.83
C ILE A 132 18.13 1.55 1.42
N VAL A 133 17.07 1.97 0.71
CA VAL A 133 16.13 2.98 1.19
C VAL A 133 15.38 2.49 2.43
N HIS A 134 15.14 1.18 2.53
CA HIS A 134 14.60 0.57 3.74
C HIS A 134 15.58 0.62 4.93
N GLY A 135 16.88 0.49 4.71
CA GLY A 135 17.86 0.43 5.81
C GLY A 135 18.01 1.72 6.64
N LYS A 136 17.66 2.89 6.09
CA LYS A 136 17.92 4.17 6.76
C LYS A 136 16.92 4.44 7.89
N LYS A 137 17.42 4.61 9.11
CA LYS A 137 16.69 5.18 10.25
C LYS A 137 16.84 6.69 10.18
N GLY A 138 15.74 7.42 10.06
CA GLY A 138 15.79 8.87 9.91
C GLY A 138 16.13 9.56 11.24
N GLU A 139 17.22 10.32 11.26
CA GLU A 139 17.43 11.42 12.20
C GLU A 139 17.34 12.71 11.38
N ALA A 140 16.34 13.54 11.66
CA ALA A 140 16.09 14.78 10.93
C ALA A 140 16.73 15.96 11.67
N SER A 141 17.50 16.79 10.95
CA SER A 141 18.02 18.04 11.52
C SER A 141 16.98 19.17 11.49
N ASP A 142 16.07 19.17 10.52
CA ASP A 142 14.94 20.11 10.39
C ASP A 142 13.70 19.36 9.87
N ILE A 143 12.53 19.70 10.41
CA ILE A 143 11.25 19.06 10.07
C ILE A 143 10.89 19.34 8.61
N SER A 144 11.14 20.57 8.12
CA SER A 144 10.72 20.96 6.77
C SER A 144 11.50 20.24 5.68
N THR A 145 12.82 20.13 5.82
CA THR A 145 13.69 19.42 4.87
C THR A 145 13.47 17.91 4.94
N TYR A 146 13.19 17.38 6.12
CA TYR A 146 12.86 15.98 6.30
C TYR A 146 11.56 15.58 5.58
N GLU A 147 10.52 16.42 5.61
CA GLU A 147 9.29 16.16 4.86
C GLU A 147 9.53 16.09 3.35
N VAL A 148 10.42 16.93 2.80
CA VAL A 148 10.79 16.87 1.39
C VAL A 148 11.49 15.54 1.06
N VAL A 149 12.40 15.09 1.92
CA VAL A 149 13.08 13.79 1.76
C VAL A 149 12.08 12.63 1.85
N LEU A 150 11.11 12.70 2.76
CA LEU A 150 10.02 11.71 2.83
C LEU A 150 9.17 11.71 1.57
N ALA A 151 8.75 12.87 1.06
CA ALA A 151 8.00 12.98 -0.18
C ALA A 151 8.77 12.37 -1.37
N ARG A 152 10.09 12.63 -1.47
CA ARG A 152 10.95 12.04 -2.50
C ARG A 152 11.14 10.53 -2.32
N THR A 153 11.17 10.06 -1.08
CA THR A 153 11.23 8.62 -0.78
C THR A 153 9.93 7.91 -1.21
N LEU A 154 8.77 8.52 -0.96
CA LEU A 154 7.48 8.02 -1.42
C LEU A 154 7.41 7.97 -2.94
N GLN A 155 7.88 9.03 -3.63
CA GLN A 155 7.96 9.04 -5.09
C GLN A 155 8.84 7.90 -5.60
N LEU A 156 10.01 7.68 -5.00
CA LEU A 156 10.90 6.59 -5.40
C LEU A 156 10.23 5.21 -5.22
N TYR A 157 9.47 5.00 -4.14
CA TYR A 157 8.68 3.77 -3.99
C TYR A 157 7.66 3.58 -5.11
N VAL A 158 6.96 4.64 -5.52
CA VAL A 158 6.00 4.60 -6.63
C VAL A 158 6.71 4.30 -7.94
N SER A 159 7.82 4.97 -8.24
CA SER A 159 8.64 4.73 -9.44
C SER A 159 9.11 3.28 -9.50
N CYS A 160 9.66 2.75 -8.40
CA CYS A 160 10.06 1.34 -8.31
C CYS A 160 8.88 0.40 -8.53
N ALA A 161 7.75 0.62 -7.85
CA ALA A 161 6.57 -0.24 -7.93
C ALA A 161 5.90 -0.22 -9.32
N GLY A 162 5.98 0.90 -10.05
CA GLY A 162 5.40 1.06 -11.38
C GLY A 162 6.30 0.60 -12.53
N HIS A 163 7.57 0.29 -12.28
CA HIS A 163 8.51 -0.11 -13.32
C HIS A 163 8.20 -1.52 -13.85
N PRO A 164 8.29 -1.81 -15.16
CA PRO A 164 8.00 -3.14 -15.70
C PRO A 164 8.79 -4.28 -15.05
N CYS A 165 10.05 -4.05 -14.67
CA CYS A 165 10.88 -5.05 -13.99
C CYS A 165 10.41 -5.37 -12.56
N ALA A 166 9.52 -4.56 -11.98
CA ALA A 166 8.95 -4.80 -10.65
C ALA A 166 8.05 -6.04 -10.61
N ARG A 167 7.61 -6.54 -11.77
CA ARG A 167 6.88 -7.82 -11.90
C ARG A 167 7.59 -8.99 -11.22
N GLY A 168 8.93 -9.00 -11.28
CA GLY A 168 9.74 -10.06 -10.67
C GLY A 168 10.08 -9.83 -9.20
N LEU A 169 9.73 -8.68 -8.61
CA LEU A 169 10.07 -8.42 -7.21
C LEU A 169 9.20 -9.27 -6.28
N PRO A 170 9.76 -9.78 -5.16
CA PRO A 170 8.97 -10.48 -4.16
C PRO A 170 7.88 -9.58 -3.58
N GLU A 171 6.68 -10.14 -3.39
CA GLU A 171 5.51 -9.43 -2.89
C GLU A 171 5.76 -8.73 -1.54
N ASP A 172 6.61 -9.32 -0.69
CA ASP A 172 7.03 -8.73 0.59
C ASP A 172 7.75 -7.38 0.45
N LEU A 173 8.40 -7.09 -0.68
CA LEU A 173 8.96 -5.75 -0.92
C LEU A 173 7.84 -4.72 -1.11
N PHE A 174 6.79 -5.05 -1.90
CA PHE A 174 5.63 -4.17 -2.06
C PHE A 174 4.93 -3.91 -0.73
N ILE A 175 4.74 -4.95 0.08
CA ILE A 175 4.14 -4.83 1.42
C ILE A 175 5.00 -3.94 2.32
N ARG A 176 6.33 -4.09 2.29
CA ARG A 176 7.26 -3.27 3.09
C ARG A 176 7.21 -1.79 2.71
N ILE A 177 7.21 -1.45 1.42
CA ILE A 177 7.13 -0.04 0.98
C ILE A 177 5.75 0.55 1.26
N LEU A 178 4.67 -0.22 1.08
CA LEU A 178 3.31 0.20 1.43
C LEU A 178 3.19 0.48 2.92
N ARG A 179 3.75 -0.38 3.77
CA ARG A 179 3.77 -0.18 5.22
C ARG A 179 4.47 1.10 5.63
N ARG A 180 5.58 1.45 4.97
CA ARG A 180 6.28 2.73 5.23
C ARG A 180 5.44 3.92 4.80
N ALA A 181 4.82 3.87 3.63
CA ALA A 181 3.94 4.94 3.17
C ALA A 181 2.75 5.13 4.13
N CYS A 182 2.15 4.04 4.60
CA CYS A 182 1.09 4.05 5.60
C CYS A 182 1.54 4.70 6.93
N LYS A 183 2.75 4.39 7.41
CA LYS A 183 3.33 5.06 8.59
C LYS A 183 3.47 6.57 8.41
N VAL A 184 3.86 7.03 7.22
CA VAL A 184 3.94 8.47 6.91
C VAL A 184 2.54 9.09 6.91
N ALA A 185 1.56 8.47 6.24
CA ALA A 185 0.19 8.98 6.17
C ALA A 185 -0.46 9.14 7.55
N LEU A 186 -0.25 8.15 8.43
CA LEU A 186 -0.82 8.10 9.77
C LEU A 186 -0.05 8.89 10.83
N HIS A 187 1.11 9.47 10.48
CA HIS A 187 1.90 10.21 11.44
C HIS A 187 1.18 11.52 11.83
N PRO A 188 1.04 11.85 13.13
CA PRO A 188 0.27 13.02 13.55
C PRO A 188 0.93 14.35 13.18
N MET A 189 2.26 14.38 13.07
CA MET A 189 3.04 15.61 12.85
C MET A 189 3.43 15.85 11.40
N VAL A 190 2.97 15.03 10.45
CA VAL A 190 3.23 15.32 9.02
C VAL A 190 2.24 16.34 8.48
N SER A 191 2.70 17.17 7.54
CA SER A 191 1.87 18.14 6.85
C SER A 191 0.72 17.47 6.07
N PRO A 192 -0.41 18.17 5.87
CA PRO A 192 -1.51 17.65 5.05
C PRO A 192 -1.10 17.30 3.62
N LEU A 193 -0.13 18.01 3.06
CA LEU A 193 0.39 17.75 1.72
C LEU A 193 1.18 16.43 1.69
N LEU A 194 2.09 16.22 2.65
CA LEU A 194 2.84 14.98 2.74
C LEU A 194 1.92 13.78 3.03
N ARG A 195 0.91 13.96 3.89
CA ARG A 195 -0.12 12.94 4.13
C ARG A 195 -0.83 12.53 2.83
N ARG A 196 -1.36 13.49 2.06
CA ARG A 196 -2.00 13.20 0.76
C ARG A 196 -1.04 12.57 -0.25
N THR A 197 0.23 12.98 -0.22
CA THR A 197 1.28 12.37 -1.06
C THR A 197 1.50 10.91 -0.68
N ALA A 198 1.49 10.58 0.62
CA ALA A 198 1.60 9.23 1.12
C ALA A 198 0.38 8.37 0.75
N GLU A 199 -0.84 8.88 0.95
CA GLU A 199 -2.09 8.22 0.54
C GLU A 199 -2.08 7.89 -0.97
N GLN A 200 -1.69 8.84 -1.81
CA GLN A 200 -1.59 8.64 -3.25
C GLN A 200 -0.48 7.63 -3.63
N ALA A 201 0.65 7.65 -2.91
CA ALA A 201 1.71 6.66 -3.10
C ALA A 201 1.24 5.26 -2.74
N MET A 202 0.55 5.09 -1.60
CA MET A 202 -0.03 3.82 -1.17
C MET A 202 -0.97 3.24 -2.24
N LYS A 203 -1.90 4.06 -2.75
CA LYS A 203 -2.80 3.69 -3.85
C LYS A 203 -2.03 3.26 -5.10
N SER A 204 -1.00 4.01 -5.49
CA SER A 204 -0.22 3.74 -6.69
C SER A 204 0.59 2.43 -6.58
N ILE A 205 1.15 2.15 -5.39
CA ILE A 205 1.86 0.89 -5.11
C ILE A 205 0.91 -0.31 -5.22
N VAL A 206 -0.25 -0.24 -4.56
CA VAL A 206 -1.27 -1.30 -4.62
C VAL A 206 -1.76 -1.50 -6.06
N THR A 207 -2.10 -0.41 -6.75
CA THR A 207 -2.57 -0.45 -8.14
C THR A 207 -1.54 -1.08 -9.07
N SER A 208 -0.25 -0.74 -8.91
CA SER A 208 0.82 -1.29 -9.74
C SER A 208 0.99 -2.80 -9.51
N LEU A 209 1.01 -3.25 -8.25
CA LEU A 209 1.07 -4.67 -7.92
C LEU A 209 -0.07 -5.43 -8.58
N TYR A 210 -1.33 -5.03 -8.36
CA TYR A 210 -2.47 -5.75 -8.94
C TYR A 210 -2.55 -5.64 -10.46
N THR A 211 -1.99 -4.58 -11.06
CA THR A 211 -1.82 -4.51 -12.51
C THR A 211 -0.86 -5.59 -13.01
N PHE A 212 0.22 -5.89 -12.27
CA PHE A 212 1.08 -7.03 -12.61
C PHE A 212 0.37 -8.34 -12.39
N VAL A 213 -0.32 -8.55 -11.27
CA VAL A 213 -1.08 -9.78 -11.05
C VAL A 213 -2.04 -10.00 -12.22
N VAL A 214 -2.77 -8.97 -12.68
CA VAL A 214 -3.74 -9.06 -13.80
C VAL A 214 -3.09 -9.41 -15.13
N LYS A 215 -1.91 -8.84 -15.39
CA LYS A 215 -1.16 -9.14 -16.62
C LYS A 215 -0.47 -10.49 -16.59
N ASN A 216 -0.18 -11.03 -15.41
CA ASN A 216 0.55 -12.27 -15.20
C ASN A 216 -0.37 -13.49 -15.21
N ARG A 217 -1.44 -13.48 -16.03
CA ARG A 217 -2.36 -14.62 -16.17
C ARG A 217 -1.53 -15.90 -16.12
N PRO A 218 -1.73 -16.79 -15.13
CA PRO A 218 -1.01 -18.05 -15.13
C PRO A 218 -1.38 -18.72 -16.44
N HIS A 219 -0.39 -18.88 -17.32
CA HIS A 219 -0.59 -19.60 -18.55
C HIS A 219 -1.12 -20.97 -18.15
N SER A 220 -2.39 -21.24 -18.44
CA SER A 220 -2.75 -22.57 -18.87
C SER A 220 -1.91 -22.77 -20.12
N SER A 221 -0.76 -23.44 -19.99
CA SER A 221 -0.13 -23.98 -21.17
C SER A 221 -1.20 -24.85 -21.83
N PRO A 222 -1.37 -24.79 -23.16
CA PRO A 222 -1.97 -25.92 -23.86
C PRO A 222 -1.19 -27.16 -23.42
N LEU A 223 -1.89 -28.24 -23.13
CA LEU A 223 -1.33 -29.55 -22.84
C LEU A 223 -0.28 -29.89 -23.91
N GLU A 224 1.00 -29.63 -23.64
CA GLU A 224 2.06 -30.33 -24.34
C GLU A 224 2.06 -31.74 -23.74
N GLU A 225 1.70 -32.69 -24.58
CA GLU A 225 1.69 -34.11 -24.30
C GLU A 225 2.99 -34.48 -23.58
N LYS A 226 2.84 -35.12 -22.41
CA LYS A 226 3.92 -35.84 -21.74
C LYS A 226 4.52 -36.84 -22.72
N ASN A 227 5.58 -36.46 -23.42
CA ASN A 227 6.55 -37.41 -23.93
C ASN A 227 7.58 -37.63 -22.84
N GLU A 228 7.39 -38.72 -22.11
CA GLU A 228 8.34 -39.28 -21.17
C GLU A 228 9.66 -39.56 -21.89
N THR A 229 10.66 -38.69 -21.70
CA THR A 229 12.07 -39.11 -21.69
C THR A 229 12.81 -38.29 -20.65
N ALA A 230 13.04 -38.94 -19.50
CA ALA A 230 13.83 -38.42 -18.41
C ALA A 230 15.30 -38.30 -18.81
N VAL A 231 15.89 -37.11 -18.67
CA VAL A 231 17.32 -36.92 -18.35
C VAL A 231 17.51 -35.63 -17.54
N ASN A 232 17.93 -35.81 -16.30
CA ASN A 232 18.71 -34.94 -15.40
C ASN A 232 18.79 -33.42 -15.66
N ASN A 233 18.38 -32.63 -14.67
CA ASN A 233 19.26 -31.67 -13.99
C ASN A 233 18.58 -31.16 -12.71
N GLU A 234 19.05 -31.63 -11.55
CA GLU A 234 18.82 -30.98 -10.26
C GLU A 234 19.69 -29.71 -10.20
N ALA A 235 19.21 -28.64 -10.82
CA ALA A 235 19.55 -27.29 -10.41
C ALA A 235 18.31 -26.76 -9.71
N GLY A 236 18.43 -26.30 -8.47
CA GLY A 236 17.33 -25.69 -7.73
C GLY A 236 16.75 -24.55 -8.56
N GLU A 237 15.64 -24.81 -9.24
CA GLU A 237 14.76 -23.81 -9.77
C GLU A 237 14.25 -23.06 -8.54
N GLU A 238 14.84 -21.90 -8.26
CA GLU A 238 14.18 -20.91 -7.41
C GLU A 238 12.80 -20.71 -8.04
N GLU A 239 11.76 -21.29 -7.45
CA GLU A 239 10.37 -21.06 -7.85
C GLU A 239 10.24 -19.56 -8.09
N GLU A 240 10.07 -19.14 -9.35
CA GLU A 240 9.83 -17.74 -9.65
C GLU A 240 8.56 -17.37 -8.88
N SER A 241 8.72 -16.72 -7.73
CA SER A 241 7.62 -16.39 -6.85
C SER A 241 6.73 -15.40 -7.59
N PHE A 242 5.68 -15.91 -8.21
CA PHE A 242 4.71 -15.09 -8.92
C PHE A 242 3.98 -14.21 -7.91
N LEU A 243 3.70 -12.97 -8.30
CA LEU A 243 2.85 -12.08 -7.52
C LEU A 243 1.43 -12.65 -7.52
N THR A 244 0.97 -13.20 -6.41
CA THR A 244 -0.40 -13.73 -6.25
C THR A 244 -1.35 -12.62 -5.78
N GLY A 245 -0.81 -11.61 -5.10
CA GLY A 245 -1.56 -10.51 -4.51
C GLY A 245 -2.27 -10.89 -3.20
N ALA A 246 -2.30 -12.18 -2.84
CA ALA A 246 -2.97 -12.64 -1.64
C ALA A 246 -2.28 -12.14 -0.36
N ASN A 247 -0.94 -12.05 -0.36
CA ASN A 247 -0.19 -11.54 0.80
C ASN A 247 -0.45 -10.04 1.02
N MET A 248 -0.50 -9.26 -0.06
CA MET A 248 -0.84 -7.85 -0.07
C MET A 248 -2.28 -7.64 0.41
N LEU A 249 -3.24 -8.43 -0.08
CA LEU A 249 -4.62 -8.39 0.39
C LEU A 249 -4.71 -8.69 1.89
N ARG A 250 -4.03 -9.73 2.37
CA ARG A 250 -3.97 -10.06 3.80
C ARG A 250 -3.41 -8.92 4.63
N TYR A 251 -2.36 -8.25 4.17
CA TYR A 251 -1.85 -7.04 4.82
C TYR A 251 -2.91 -5.92 4.85
N ILE A 252 -3.58 -5.63 3.73
CA ILE A 252 -4.64 -4.62 3.69
C ILE A 252 -5.80 -4.98 4.65
N CYS A 253 -6.15 -6.27 4.76
CA CYS A 253 -7.15 -6.74 5.73
C CYS A 253 -6.73 -6.47 7.18
N THR A 254 -5.43 -6.50 7.52
CA THR A 254 -4.97 -6.11 8.86
C THR A 254 -5.22 -4.62 9.16
N LEU A 255 -5.09 -3.76 8.14
CA LEU A 255 -5.44 -2.33 8.26
C LEU A 255 -6.95 -2.13 8.43
N ILE A 256 -7.77 -2.86 7.68
CA ILE A 256 -9.25 -2.84 7.83
C ILE A 256 -9.67 -3.28 9.24
N MET A 257 -8.90 -4.16 9.87
CA MET A 257 -9.12 -4.59 11.25
C MET A 257 -8.59 -3.58 12.29
N GLY A 258 -8.01 -2.46 11.85
CA GLY A 258 -7.45 -1.41 12.71
C GLY A 258 -6.08 -1.74 13.30
N SER A 259 -5.39 -2.78 12.80
CA SER A 259 -4.04 -3.13 13.22
C SER A 259 -3.01 -2.43 12.33
N ASP A 260 -2.10 -1.66 12.95
CA ASP A 260 -0.92 -1.10 12.28
C ASP A 260 0.31 -2.03 12.33
N ASN A 261 0.11 -3.31 12.73
CA ASN A 261 1.08 -4.40 12.81
C ASN A 261 2.53 -3.97 13.16
N GLU A 262 2.68 -3.38 14.35
CA GLU A 262 3.95 -3.28 15.06
C GLU A 262 4.15 -4.57 15.89
N ARG A 263 5.01 -5.49 15.44
CA ARG A 263 5.66 -6.44 16.36
C ARG A 263 7.15 -6.14 16.35
N GLY A 264 7.52 -5.16 17.16
CA GLY A 264 8.90 -4.67 17.33
C GLY A 264 9.10 -4.03 18.71
N SER A 265 9.40 -4.88 19.69
CA SER A 265 9.97 -4.62 21.02
C SER A 265 9.26 -3.68 22.02
N ASN A 266 8.87 -4.30 23.14
CA ASN A 266 8.59 -3.75 24.46
C ASN A 266 7.23 -3.07 24.68
N SER A 267 6.17 -3.87 24.68
CA SER A 267 5.20 -3.87 25.77
C SER A 267 4.38 -5.16 25.77
N ASP A 268 4.87 -6.14 26.52
CA ASP A 268 3.99 -7.16 27.06
C ASP A 268 2.98 -6.50 28.03
N ILE A 269 1.79 -7.09 28.08
CA ILE A 269 0.67 -6.76 28.97
C ILE A 269 -0.13 -5.54 28.54
N GLN A 270 -1.11 -5.75 27.65
CA GLN A 270 -2.54 -5.70 28.01
C GLN A 270 -3.39 -5.80 26.74
N ARG A 271 -3.89 -7.00 26.45
CA ARG A 271 -4.92 -7.25 25.44
C ARG A 271 -6.23 -6.65 25.97
N SER A 272 -6.38 -5.33 25.86
CA SER A 272 -7.63 -4.63 26.14
C SER A 272 -8.38 -4.43 24.84
N VAL A 273 -9.56 -5.06 24.76
CA VAL A 273 -10.62 -4.74 23.82
C VAL A 273 -11.03 -3.30 24.14
N ASN A 274 -10.46 -2.32 23.43
CA ASN A 274 -10.66 -0.91 23.75
C ASN A 274 -11.16 -0.14 22.52
N LYS A 275 -12.36 0.42 22.71
CA LYS A 275 -13.02 1.57 22.06
C LYS A 275 -12.31 2.16 20.84
N SER A 276 -13.07 2.36 19.76
CA SER A 276 -12.67 3.01 18.51
C SER A 276 -11.85 4.29 18.75
N SER A 277 -10.54 4.15 18.81
CA SER A 277 -9.65 5.31 18.88
C SER A 277 -9.69 6.00 17.51
N PRO A 278 -9.57 7.34 17.44
CA PRO A 278 -9.49 8.05 16.16
C PRO A 278 -8.32 7.55 15.29
N LYS A 279 -7.26 7.03 15.93
CA LYS A 279 -6.15 6.36 15.26
C LYS A 279 -6.59 5.06 14.57
N ALA A 280 -7.38 4.22 15.25
CA ALA A 280 -7.90 2.98 14.66
C ALA A 280 -8.82 3.28 13.47
N ALA A 281 -9.71 4.28 13.58
CA ALA A 281 -10.57 4.68 12.48
C ALA A 281 -9.77 5.16 11.26
N ALA A 282 -8.73 5.98 11.47
CA ALA A 282 -7.86 6.41 10.36
C ALA A 282 -7.19 5.22 9.66
N VAL A 283 -6.63 4.26 10.41
CA VAL A 283 -6.03 3.03 9.84
C VAL A 283 -7.06 2.22 9.03
N GLN A 284 -8.28 2.08 9.55
CA GLN A 284 -9.37 1.37 8.89
C GLN A 284 -9.77 2.05 7.58
N LEU A 285 -9.88 3.38 7.57
CA LEU A 285 -10.19 4.15 6.36
C LEU A 285 -9.13 3.92 5.28
N GLU A 286 -7.84 3.98 5.64
CA GLU A 286 -6.76 3.67 4.70
C GLU A 286 -6.87 2.25 4.13
N GLY A 287 -7.11 1.25 4.98
CA GLY A 287 -7.32 -0.14 4.53
C GLY A 287 -8.49 -0.29 3.56
N LEU A 288 -9.61 0.38 3.84
CA LEU A 288 -10.81 0.35 2.99
C LEU A 288 -10.57 1.03 1.63
N TRP A 289 -9.88 2.16 1.62
CA TRP A 289 -9.51 2.84 0.36
C TRP A 289 -8.57 1.98 -0.51
N LEU A 290 -7.59 1.32 0.11
CA LEU A 290 -6.66 0.46 -0.62
C LEU A 290 -7.34 -0.78 -1.20
N VAL A 291 -8.23 -1.44 -0.45
CA VAL A 291 -8.93 -2.61 -0.99
C VAL A 291 -9.90 -2.21 -2.10
N GLN A 292 -10.54 -1.05 -2.03
CA GLN A 292 -11.38 -0.54 -3.12
C GLN A 292 -10.54 -0.26 -4.38
N ALA A 293 -9.34 0.30 -4.23
CA ALA A 293 -8.43 0.49 -5.36
C ALA A 293 -7.99 -0.85 -5.98
N MET A 294 -7.69 -1.85 -5.14
CA MET A 294 -7.37 -3.21 -5.57
C MET A 294 -8.55 -3.86 -6.34
N LEU A 295 -9.75 -3.81 -5.78
CA LEU A 295 -10.96 -4.40 -6.39
C LEU A 295 -11.29 -3.74 -7.73
N LEU A 296 -11.01 -2.45 -7.89
CA LEU A 296 -11.18 -1.75 -9.16
C LEU A 296 -10.21 -2.23 -10.24
N VAL A 297 -8.97 -2.59 -9.86
CA VAL A 297 -7.96 -3.08 -10.80
C VAL A 297 -8.25 -4.50 -11.23
N VAL A 298 -8.56 -5.38 -10.28
CA VAL A 298 -8.82 -6.79 -10.58
C VAL A 298 -10.20 -6.96 -11.22
N ASN A 299 -11.21 -6.24 -10.74
CA ASN A 299 -12.57 -6.24 -11.27
C ASN A 299 -13.06 -7.66 -11.63
N ASP A 300 -13.67 -7.86 -12.81
CA ASP A 300 -14.26 -9.12 -13.24
C ASP A 300 -13.20 -10.23 -13.45
N CYS A 301 -11.91 -9.91 -13.59
CA CYS A 301 -10.83 -10.90 -13.73
C CYS A 301 -10.72 -11.82 -12.50
N LEU A 302 -11.18 -11.38 -11.32
CA LEU A 302 -11.15 -12.18 -10.09
C LEU A 302 -11.92 -13.51 -10.22
N CYS A 303 -12.92 -13.57 -11.11
CA CYS A 303 -13.75 -14.76 -11.32
C CYS A 303 -13.26 -15.65 -12.47
N GLU A 304 -12.19 -15.25 -13.18
CA GLU A 304 -11.61 -16.04 -14.25
C GLU A 304 -10.73 -17.16 -13.67
N PRO A 305 -10.53 -18.28 -14.39
CA PRO A 305 -9.61 -19.34 -13.95
C PRO A 305 -8.17 -18.82 -13.84
N GLY A 306 -7.42 -19.31 -12.85
CA GLY A 306 -6.06 -18.87 -12.54
C GLY A 306 -5.94 -17.85 -11.40
N TRP A 307 -7.06 -17.50 -10.78
CA TRP A 307 -7.16 -16.49 -9.73
C TRP A 307 -7.59 -17.06 -8.39
N GLU A 308 -7.53 -18.37 -8.23
CA GLU A 308 -8.12 -19.12 -7.13
C GLU A 308 -7.55 -18.69 -5.78
N GLU A 309 -6.24 -18.44 -5.69
CA GLU A 309 -5.61 -18.00 -4.45
C GLU A 309 -6.09 -16.61 -4.02
N LEU A 310 -6.14 -15.65 -4.95
CA LEU A 310 -6.61 -14.30 -4.65
C LEU A 310 -8.10 -14.30 -4.33
N LEU A 311 -8.91 -15.04 -5.10
CA LEU A 311 -10.34 -15.21 -4.84
C LEU A 311 -10.58 -15.86 -3.47
N HIS A 312 -9.78 -16.86 -3.10
CA HIS A 312 -9.84 -17.48 -1.78
C HIS A 312 -9.53 -16.47 -0.67
N SER A 313 -8.50 -15.64 -0.82
CA SER A 313 -8.22 -14.56 0.13
C SER A 313 -9.34 -13.50 0.17
N VAL A 314 -10.02 -13.23 -0.94
CA VAL A 314 -11.23 -12.37 -0.91
C VAL A 314 -12.35 -13.03 -0.07
N GLN A 315 -12.61 -14.32 -0.28
CA GLN A 315 -13.64 -15.07 0.44
C GLN A 315 -13.37 -15.21 1.94
N GLN A 316 -12.11 -15.47 2.32
CA GLN A 316 -11.74 -15.82 3.70
C GLN A 316 -11.18 -14.64 4.50
N ASP A 317 -10.30 -13.84 3.90
CA ASP A 317 -9.62 -12.76 4.60
C ASP A 317 -10.43 -11.46 4.51
N LEU A 318 -10.77 -11.03 3.28
CA LEU A 318 -11.45 -9.75 3.08
C LEU A 318 -12.88 -9.76 3.61
N CYS A 319 -13.70 -10.74 3.23
CA CYS A 319 -15.08 -10.80 3.70
C CYS A 319 -15.16 -10.88 5.23
N ARG A 320 -14.24 -11.63 5.86
CA ARG A 320 -14.15 -11.71 7.31
C ARG A 320 -13.74 -10.38 7.93
N ALA A 321 -12.73 -9.70 7.37
CA ALA A 321 -12.30 -8.39 7.87
C ALA A 321 -13.44 -7.36 7.80
N LEU A 322 -14.19 -7.32 6.69
CA LEU A 322 -15.35 -6.45 6.52
C LEU A 322 -16.46 -6.75 7.54
N LEU A 323 -16.77 -8.04 7.76
CA LEU A 323 -17.76 -8.45 8.76
C LEU A 323 -17.35 -8.05 10.18
N VAL A 324 -16.15 -8.42 10.60
CA VAL A 324 -15.70 -8.19 11.98
C VAL A 324 -15.58 -6.70 12.27
N THR A 325 -14.97 -5.92 11.37
CA THR A 325 -14.86 -4.48 11.53
C THR A 325 -16.23 -3.79 11.44
N GLY A 326 -17.09 -4.20 10.51
CA GLY A 326 -18.40 -3.57 10.30
C GLY A 326 -19.33 -3.72 11.51
N VAL A 327 -19.30 -4.88 12.17
CA VAL A 327 -20.09 -5.13 13.38
C VAL A 327 -19.54 -4.38 14.59
N SER A 328 -18.21 -4.20 14.67
CA SER A 328 -17.55 -3.61 15.85
C SER A 328 -17.33 -2.10 15.77
N THR A 329 -17.38 -1.49 14.59
CA THR A 329 -17.11 -0.06 14.43
C THR A 329 -18.30 0.80 14.88
N GLU A 330 -18.03 1.80 15.71
CA GLU A 330 -18.98 2.86 16.07
C GLU A 330 -18.90 4.04 15.07
N ASN A 331 -17.86 4.10 14.25
CA ASN A 331 -17.65 5.20 13.30
C ASN A 331 -18.50 5.02 12.02
N ILE A 332 -19.45 5.93 11.80
CA ILE A 332 -20.40 5.90 10.67
C ILE A 332 -19.68 5.98 9.31
N ILE A 333 -18.60 6.75 9.21
CA ILE A 333 -17.83 6.88 7.96
C ILE A 333 -17.15 5.54 7.62
N VAL A 334 -16.54 4.89 8.62
CA VAL A 334 -15.94 3.56 8.46
C VAL A 334 -17.02 2.55 8.07
N LEU A 335 -18.18 2.55 8.74
CA LEU A 335 -19.29 1.67 8.40
C LEU A 335 -19.77 1.88 6.95
N SER A 336 -19.98 3.13 6.54
CA SER A 336 -20.40 3.48 5.17
C SER A 336 -19.43 2.93 4.12
N LEU A 337 -18.12 3.09 4.33
CA LEU A 337 -17.10 2.54 3.43
C LEU A 337 -17.04 1.01 3.46
N ILE A 338 -17.29 0.36 4.60
CA ILE A 338 -17.40 -1.09 4.68
C ILE A 338 -18.58 -1.58 3.84
N LEU A 339 -19.76 -0.97 3.99
CA LEU A 339 -20.95 -1.30 3.22
C LEU A 339 -20.69 -1.16 1.72
N ARG A 340 -20.13 -0.02 1.29
CA ARG A 340 -19.72 0.20 -0.10
C ARG A 340 -18.76 -0.89 -0.60
N THR A 341 -17.78 -1.28 0.22
CA THR A 341 -16.81 -2.33 -0.16
C THR A 341 -17.49 -3.70 -0.27
N VAL A 342 -18.43 -4.02 0.63
CA VAL A 342 -19.26 -5.22 0.54
C VAL A 342 -20.04 -5.26 -0.77
N HIS A 343 -20.68 -4.15 -1.16
CA HIS A 343 -21.38 -4.04 -2.44
C HIS A 343 -20.46 -4.30 -3.63
N ILE A 344 -19.25 -3.74 -3.62
CA ILE A 344 -18.25 -3.98 -4.68
C ILE A 344 -17.86 -5.46 -4.74
N VAL A 345 -17.56 -6.09 -3.61
CA VAL A 345 -17.18 -7.51 -3.55
C VAL A 345 -18.31 -8.40 -4.07
N VAL A 346 -19.55 -8.18 -3.61
CA VAL A 346 -20.71 -8.96 -4.04
C VAL A 346 -21.01 -8.71 -5.52
N LYS A 347 -20.85 -7.48 -6.00
CA LYS A 347 -21.01 -7.17 -7.42
C LYS A 347 -19.99 -7.93 -8.26
N ILE A 348 -18.70 -7.90 -7.91
CA ILE A 348 -17.62 -8.54 -8.67
C ILE A 348 -17.74 -10.07 -8.59
N ALA A 349 -17.79 -10.63 -7.39
CA ALA A 349 -17.62 -12.06 -7.13
C ALA A 349 -18.91 -12.80 -6.72
N SER A 350 -20.09 -12.29 -7.12
CA SER A 350 -21.43 -12.74 -6.69
C SER A 350 -21.60 -14.26 -6.54
N ILE A 351 -21.16 -15.05 -7.53
CA ILE A 351 -21.32 -16.51 -7.54
C ILE A 351 -20.37 -17.24 -6.57
N HIS A 352 -19.27 -16.59 -6.19
CA HIS A 352 -18.22 -17.15 -5.34
C HIS A 352 -18.36 -16.72 -3.87
N VAL A 353 -19.13 -15.69 -3.57
CA VAL A 353 -19.28 -15.15 -2.21
C VAL A 353 -20.68 -15.35 -1.60
N VAL A 354 -21.47 -16.30 -2.12
CA VAL A 354 -22.87 -16.53 -1.68
C VAL A 354 -22.99 -16.73 -0.14
N PRO A 355 -22.18 -17.58 0.52
CA PRO A 355 -22.24 -17.72 1.99
C PRO A 355 -21.90 -16.41 2.74
N GLN A 356 -20.95 -15.64 2.20
CA GLN A 356 -20.52 -14.37 2.77
C GLN A 356 -21.60 -13.29 2.56
N THR A 357 -22.26 -13.26 1.39
CA THR A 357 -23.41 -12.41 1.10
C THR A 357 -24.52 -12.62 2.13
N PHE A 358 -24.89 -13.86 2.43
CA PHE A 358 -25.87 -14.13 3.47
C PHE A 358 -25.41 -13.58 4.83
N SER A 359 -24.14 -13.76 5.16
CA SER A 359 -23.56 -13.25 6.40
C SER A 359 -23.59 -11.71 6.44
N PHE A 360 -23.32 -11.03 5.33
CA PHE A 360 -23.43 -9.56 5.23
C PHE A 360 -24.87 -9.09 5.42
N ILE A 361 -25.86 -9.73 4.79
CA ILE A 361 -27.26 -9.36 4.96
C ILE A 361 -27.68 -9.55 6.42
N ARG A 362 -27.43 -10.74 6.97
CA ARG A 362 -27.89 -11.08 8.32
C ARG A 362 -27.13 -10.32 9.40
N VAL A 363 -25.82 -10.50 9.47
CA VAL A 363 -25.00 -10.05 10.61
C VAL A 363 -24.66 -8.56 10.52
N LEU A 364 -24.44 -8.03 9.31
CA LEU A 364 -24.03 -6.64 9.13
C LEU A 364 -25.23 -5.68 8.95
N HIS A 365 -26.38 -6.15 8.46
CA HIS A 365 -27.58 -5.31 8.26
C HIS A 365 -28.73 -5.67 9.19
N LEU A 366 -29.32 -6.87 9.06
CA LEU A 366 -30.57 -7.21 9.74
C LEU A 366 -30.44 -7.24 11.27
N ASP A 367 -29.45 -7.97 11.81
CA ASP A 367 -29.27 -8.09 13.26
C ASP A 367 -29.03 -6.72 13.93
N PRO A 368 -28.18 -5.80 13.39
CA PRO A 368 -28.08 -4.44 13.91
C PRO A 368 -29.35 -3.61 13.77
N ILE A 369 -30.06 -3.68 12.63
CA ILE A 369 -31.32 -2.93 12.44
C ILE A 369 -32.37 -3.36 13.47
N MET A 370 -32.51 -4.67 13.71
CA MET A 370 -33.43 -5.21 14.71
C MET A 370 -33.07 -4.73 16.11
N ARG A 371 -31.79 -4.86 16.51
CA ARG A 371 -31.30 -4.36 17.80
C ARG A 371 -31.56 -2.87 17.99
N MET A 372 -31.21 -2.03 17.01
CA MET A 372 -31.46 -0.59 17.09
C MET A 372 -32.95 -0.25 17.15
N THR A 373 -33.80 -1.02 16.48
CA THR A 373 -35.26 -0.82 16.53
C THR A 373 -35.83 -1.14 17.91
N GLU A 374 -35.35 -2.20 18.56
CA GLU A 374 -35.71 -2.52 19.95
C GLU A 374 -35.23 -1.43 20.91
N GLU A 375 -33.99 -0.98 20.76
CA GLU A 375 -33.38 0.08 21.56
C GLU A 375 -34.11 1.42 21.46
N LEU A 376 -34.58 1.78 20.26
CA LEU A 376 -35.39 2.99 20.03
C LEU A 376 -36.81 2.86 20.59
N ARG A 377 -37.36 1.64 20.62
CA ARG A 377 -38.69 1.36 21.19
C ARG A 377 -38.69 1.38 22.72
N SER A 378 -37.58 0.97 23.34
CA SER A 378 -37.34 1.16 24.78
C SER A 378 -36.96 2.62 25.07
N GLY A 379 -37.93 3.54 24.97
CA GLY A 379 -37.75 4.94 25.39
C GLY A 379 -37.36 5.08 26.87
N PRO A 380 -36.95 6.27 27.34
CA PRO A 380 -36.66 6.49 28.75
C PRO A 380 -37.91 6.12 29.56
N SER A 381 -37.79 5.19 30.49
CA SER A 381 -38.89 4.74 31.33
C SER A 381 -39.53 5.96 32.01
N SER A 382 -40.69 6.38 31.51
CA SER A 382 -41.54 7.36 32.19
C SER A 382 -42.08 6.67 33.45
N PRO A 383 -42.18 7.36 34.61
CA PRO A 383 -42.59 6.72 35.83
C PRO A 383 -44.02 6.19 35.66
N GLY A 384 -44.18 4.90 35.93
CA GLY A 384 -45.48 4.26 35.96
C GLY A 384 -46.44 5.09 36.79
N ARG A 385 -47.57 5.46 36.18
CA ARG A 385 -48.73 6.03 36.83
C ARG A 385 -49.33 4.94 37.73
N ASN A 386 -48.74 4.75 38.90
CA ASN A 386 -49.28 3.87 39.92
C ASN A 386 -50.53 4.54 40.50
N ILE A 387 -51.69 4.07 40.02
CA ILE A 387 -52.95 4.22 40.74
C ILE A 387 -52.83 3.34 41.98
N SER A 388 -52.62 3.95 43.14
CA SER A 388 -53.08 3.40 44.41
C SER A 388 -52.80 4.35 45.57
N SER A 389 -53.87 4.82 46.20
CA SER A 389 -53.90 5.21 47.61
C SER A 389 -54.94 4.32 48.31
N PRO A 390 -54.93 4.14 49.65
CA PRO A 390 -53.96 4.64 50.65
C PRO A 390 -53.42 3.52 51.59
N SER A 391 -52.29 3.77 52.27
CA SER A 391 -52.17 3.67 53.75
C SER A 391 -50.71 3.67 54.25
N MET A 392 -50.46 4.62 55.16
CA MET A 392 -49.55 4.68 56.32
C MET A 392 -48.18 3.97 56.33
N ALA A 393 -47.15 4.84 56.41
CA ALA A 393 -45.96 4.81 57.30
C ALA A 393 -45.00 3.62 57.25
N THR A 394 -43.79 3.82 56.69
CA THR A 394 -42.50 4.00 57.42
C THR A 394 -41.29 3.92 56.47
N SER A 395 -40.31 4.81 56.69
CA SER A 395 -38.89 4.76 56.26
C SER A 395 -38.50 5.06 54.79
N PRO A 396 -37.63 6.05 54.51
CA PRO A 396 -37.05 6.26 53.18
C PRO A 396 -35.77 5.42 53.01
N SER A 397 -35.79 4.41 52.13
CA SER A 397 -34.58 3.81 51.58
C SER A 397 -34.29 4.46 50.23
N MET A 398 -33.13 5.12 50.11
CA MET A 398 -32.60 5.68 48.88
C MET A 398 -32.48 4.62 47.78
N PRO A 399 -33.04 4.83 46.57
CA PRO A 399 -32.66 4.03 45.42
C PRO A 399 -31.38 4.62 44.82
N THR A 400 -30.23 4.00 45.10
CA THR A 400 -29.02 4.11 44.29
C THR A 400 -29.21 3.33 42.98
N GLY A 401 -30.05 3.85 42.10
CA GLY A 401 -30.19 3.38 40.73
C GLY A 401 -29.81 4.50 39.78
N SER A 402 -28.64 4.41 39.15
CA SER A 402 -28.27 5.29 38.05
C SER A 402 -29.20 5.04 36.87
N GLN A 403 -30.31 5.78 36.78
CA GLN A 403 -31.10 5.84 35.56
C GLN A 403 -30.25 6.51 34.49
N ALA A 404 -29.71 5.72 33.57
CA ALA A 404 -28.97 6.21 32.41
C ALA A 404 -29.96 6.90 31.46
N HIS A 405 -30.15 8.21 31.64
CA HIS A 405 -30.80 9.04 30.63
C HIS A 405 -29.94 9.00 29.36
N ARG A 406 -30.44 8.36 28.29
CA ARG A 406 -29.80 8.43 26.95
C ARG A 406 -29.81 9.88 26.47
N SER A 407 -28.67 10.38 25.98
CA SER A 407 -28.61 11.73 25.44
C SER A 407 -29.34 11.81 24.10
N ILE A 408 -29.87 12.99 23.75
CA ILE A 408 -30.51 13.23 22.45
C ILE A 408 -29.54 12.89 21.30
N THR A 409 -28.26 13.20 21.48
CA THR A 409 -27.19 12.87 20.53
C THR A 409 -27.08 11.38 20.26
N GLN A 410 -27.07 10.54 21.30
CA GLN A 410 -26.99 9.08 21.14
C GLN A 410 -28.20 8.52 20.39
N VAL A 411 -29.38 9.10 20.58
CA VAL A 411 -30.58 8.69 19.85
C VAL A 411 -30.47 9.07 18.38
N MET A 412 -29.95 10.26 18.06
CA MET A 412 -29.73 10.68 16.67
C MET A 412 -28.68 9.81 15.97
N ASP A 413 -27.57 9.48 16.64
CA ASP A 413 -26.53 8.60 16.09
C ASP A 413 -27.10 7.20 15.75
N LEU A 414 -28.02 6.68 16.58
CA LEU A 414 -28.72 5.42 16.31
C LEU A 414 -29.65 5.50 15.11
N TYR A 415 -30.37 6.62 14.93
CA TYR A 415 -31.20 6.82 13.75
C TYR A 415 -30.38 6.91 12.47
N GLU A 416 -29.31 7.72 12.46
CA GLU A 416 -28.41 7.88 11.31
C GLU A 416 -27.79 6.54 10.92
N ARG A 417 -27.29 5.78 11.90
CA ARG A 417 -26.74 4.43 11.65
C ARG A 417 -27.80 3.47 11.11
N ARG A 418 -29.03 3.51 11.63
CA ARG A 418 -30.14 2.66 11.15
C ARG A 418 -30.55 3.01 9.73
N GLU A 419 -30.62 4.29 9.39
CA GLU A 419 -30.93 4.76 8.05
C GLU A 419 -29.87 4.31 7.04
N LEU A 420 -28.59 4.51 7.35
CA LEU A 420 -27.48 4.04 6.51
C LEU A 420 -27.56 2.53 6.21
N LEU A 421 -27.88 1.70 7.21
CA LEU A 421 -28.03 0.26 7.01
C LEU A 421 -29.26 -0.09 6.17
N LEU A 422 -30.37 0.64 6.34
CA LEU A 422 -31.58 0.43 5.54
C LEU A 422 -31.34 0.81 4.07
N GLU A 423 -30.71 1.95 3.80
CA GLU A 423 -30.34 2.38 2.45
C GLU A 423 -29.42 1.36 1.76
N SER A 424 -28.37 0.93 2.47
CA SER A 424 -27.46 -0.11 1.98
C SER A 424 -28.18 -1.42 1.68
N LEU A 425 -29.13 -1.84 2.54
CA LEU A 425 -29.91 -3.06 2.31
C LEU A 425 -30.84 -2.93 1.10
N VAL A 426 -31.46 -1.77 0.90
CA VAL A 426 -32.29 -1.48 -0.28
C VAL A 426 -31.46 -1.57 -1.55
N GLU A 427 -30.26 -0.97 -1.57
CA GLU A 427 -29.32 -1.08 -2.70
C GLU A 427 -28.95 -2.55 -2.96
N PHE A 428 -28.73 -3.32 -1.89
CA PHE A 428 -28.36 -4.73 -1.98
C PHE A 428 -29.46 -5.57 -2.65
N CYS A 429 -30.71 -5.33 -2.25
CA CYS A 429 -31.90 -6.01 -2.79
C CYS A 429 -32.25 -5.55 -4.22
N GLY A 430 -31.92 -4.31 -4.58
CA GLY A 430 -32.18 -3.74 -5.90
C GLY A 430 -31.24 -4.24 -7.01
N GLY A 431 -30.15 -4.92 -6.68
CA GLY A 431 -29.17 -5.39 -7.65
C GLY A 431 -29.65 -6.58 -8.49
N CYS A 432 -29.45 -6.54 -9.82
CA CYS A 432 -29.86 -7.61 -10.74
C CYS A 432 -29.29 -9.01 -10.40
N ARG A 433 -28.17 -9.08 -9.66
CA ARG A 433 -27.55 -10.34 -9.23
C ARG A 433 -28.12 -10.90 -7.92
N PHE A 434 -28.91 -10.12 -7.17
CA PHE A 434 -29.49 -10.53 -5.89
C PHE A 434 -30.41 -11.75 -6.02
N PHE A 435 -31.32 -11.74 -7.01
CA PHE A 435 -32.20 -12.88 -7.27
C PHE A 435 -31.44 -14.15 -7.65
N HIS A 436 -30.36 -14.03 -8.43
CA HIS A 436 -29.50 -15.16 -8.77
C HIS A 436 -28.76 -15.75 -7.56
N ILE A 437 -28.36 -14.90 -6.61
CA ILE A 437 -27.76 -15.34 -5.34
C ILE A 437 -28.81 -16.09 -4.50
N LEU A 438 -30.04 -15.55 -4.41
CA LEU A 438 -31.12 -16.13 -3.61
C LEU A 438 -31.58 -17.50 -4.15
N LEU A 439 -31.67 -17.64 -5.48
CA LEU A 439 -32.04 -18.88 -6.18
C LEU A 439 -31.01 -20.01 -6.02
N ARG A 440 -29.75 -19.70 -5.72
CA ARG A 440 -28.70 -20.71 -5.48
C ARG A 440 -28.49 -21.04 -4.01
N ALA A 441 -29.06 -20.24 -3.12
CA ALA A 441 -29.01 -20.48 -1.67
C ALA A 441 -30.10 -21.44 -1.19
N VAL A 442 -31.15 -21.63 -2.01
CA VAL A 442 -32.19 -22.67 -1.89
C VAL A 442 -31.77 -23.87 -2.72
#